data_AF-A0ABD1Q5Y1-F1
#
_entry.id   AF-A0ABD1Q5Y1-F1
#
_cell.length_a   1.000
_cell.length_b   1.000
_cell.length_c   1.000
_cell.angle_alpha   90.00
_cell.angle_beta   90.00
_cell.angle_gamma   90.00
#
_symmetry.space_group_name_H-M   'P 1'
#
loop_
_entity.id
_entity.type
_entity.pdbx_description
1 polymer ?
#
loop_
_entity_poly.entity_id
_entity_poly.type
_entity_poly.pdbx_seq_one_letter_code
_entity_poly.pdbx_strand_id
1 'polypeptide(L)'
;MAASSVQNTSDELELMKQRLAELEAKQKNTPEEYTTYRYSPFTEDILAKPLPKKLKMPQLTSYEDGNDPVGNLDRYTSWMELQGASDTIMCKAFSVTFRNRAMRWFKKLQ
;
A
#
# COMPACT_ATOMS: atom_id res chain seq x y z
N MET A 1 -40.77 -26.12 13.54
CA MET A 1 -39.39 -25.73 13.96
C MET A 1 -38.51 -25.29 12.79
N ALA A 2 -38.35 -26.06 11.71
CA ALA A 2 -37.40 -25.74 10.62
C ALA A 2 -37.46 -24.29 10.07
N ALA A 3 -38.64 -23.77 9.70
CA ALA A 3 -38.78 -22.45 9.06
C ALA A 3 -38.10 -21.30 9.85
N SER A 4 -38.34 -21.22 11.16
CA SER A 4 -37.76 -20.17 12.02
C SER A 4 -36.23 -20.22 12.08
N SER A 5 -35.61 -21.39 11.90
CA SER A 5 -34.15 -21.53 11.87
C SER A 5 -33.57 -21.07 10.52
N VAL A 6 -34.27 -21.31 9.42
CA VAL A 6 -33.92 -20.81 8.08
C VAL A 6 -34.06 -19.28 8.00
N GLN A 7 -35.08 -18.72 8.67
CA GLN A 7 -35.26 -17.27 8.74
C GLN A 7 -34.15 -16.61 9.57
N ASN A 8 -33.89 -17.07 10.79
CA ASN A 8 -32.81 -16.53 11.64
C ASN A 8 -31.43 -16.55 10.94
N THR A 9 -31.10 -17.63 10.22
CA THR A 9 -29.83 -17.73 9.48
C THR A 9 -29.80 -16.86 8.21
N SER A 10 -30.95 -16.51 7.64
CA SER A 10 -31.05 -15.49 6.58
C SER A 10 -30.81 -14.08 7.13
N ASP A 11 -31.40 -13.76 8.28
CA ASP A 11 -31.30 -12.46 8.94
C ASP A 11 -29.86 -12.17 9.42
N GLU A 12 -29.19 -13.19 9.98
CA GLU A 12 -27.76 -13.15 10.33
C GLU A 12 -26.86 -12.91 9.09
N LEU A 13 -27.20 -13.52 7.95
CA LEU A 13 -26.45 -13.37 6.70
C LEU A 13 -26.61 -11.95 6.11
N GLU A 14 -27.79 -11.34 6.21
CA GLU A 14 -28.00 -9.94 5.84
C GLU A 14 -27.22 -8.98 6.74
N LEU A 15 -27.28 -9.18 8.06
CA LEU A 15 -26.51 -8.38 9.02
C LEU A 15 -24.99 -8.48 8.78
N MET A 16 -24.49 -9.66 8.42
CA MET A 16 -23.08 -9.85 8.05
C MET A 16 -22.72 -9.09 6.76
N LYS A 17 -23.57 -9.15 5.72
CA LYS A 17 -23.38 -8.39 4.46
C LYS A 17 -23.38 -6.88 4.70
N GLN A 18 -24.30 -6.37 5.51
CA GLN A 18 -24.37 -4.95 5.87
C GLN A 18 -23.10 -4.49 6.61
N ARG A 19 -22.61 -5.28 7.57
CA ARG A 19 -21.34 -4.99 8.28
C ARG A 19 -20.13 -5.01 7.36
N LEU A 20 -20.06 -5.92 6.39
CA LEU A 20 -19.01 -5.94 5.37
C LEU A 20 -19.06 -4.68 4.49
N ALA A 21 -20.25 -4.30 4.00
CA ALA A 21 -20.44 -3.09 3.22
C ALA A 21 -20.07 -1.81 4.00
N GLU A 22 -20.39 -1.73 5.29
CA GLU A 22 -19.94 -0.64 6.17
C GLU A 22 -18.42 -0.60 6.34
N LEU A 23 -17.76 -1.74 6.50
CA LEU A 23 -16.30 -1.82 6.63
C LEU A 23 -15.60 -1.41 5.34
N GLU A 24 -16.08 -1.88 4.18
CA GLU A 24 -15.60 -1.42 2.87
C GLU A 24 -15.83 0.07 2.64
N ALA A 25 -17.00 0.60 3.03
CA ALA A 25 -17.30 2.03 2.91
C ALA A 25 -16.38 2.87 3.82
N LYS A 26 -16.08 2.40 5.03
CA LYS A 26 -15.12 3.05 5.94
C LYS A 26 -13.69 2.98 5.39
N GLN A 27 -13.28 1.85 4.81
CA GLN A 27 -11.98 1.70 4.15
C GLN A 27 -11.82 2.62 2.94
N LYS A 28 -12.88 2.77 2.12
CA LYS A 28 -12.91 3.71 0.97
C LYS A 28 -12.91 5.19 1.39
N ASN A 29 -13.31 5.50 2.63
CA ASN A 29 -13.32 6.86 3.18
C ASN A 29 -12.12 7.18 4.08
N THR A 30 -11.27 6.21 4.45
CA THR A 30 -9.91 6.50 4.92
C THR A 30 -9.00 6.73 3.72
N PRO A 31 -8.42 7.94 3.53
CA PRO A 31 -7.37 8.11 2.54
C PRO A 31 -6.16 7.28 2.99
N GLU A 32 -5.73 6.32 2.18
CA GLU A 32 -4.47 5.58 2.39
C GLU A 32 -3.27 6.54 2.51
N GLU A 33 -3.39 7.69 1.87
CA GLU A 33 -2.55 8.86 1.96
C GLU A 33 -2.34 9.35 3.41
N TYR A 34 -3.41 9.59 4.17
CA TYR A 34 -3.32 10.18 5.52
C TYR A 34 -2.75 9.22 6.57
N THR A 35 -2.99 7.90 6.45
CA THR A 35 -2.39 6.91 7.36
C THR A 35 -0.94 6.57 6.98
N THR A 36 -0.54 6.84 5.75
CA THR A 36 0.85 6.67 5.28
C THR A 36 1.74 7.83 5.72
N TYR A 37 1.32 9.09 5.55
CA TYR A 37 2.16 10.25 5.87
C TYR A 37 2.56 10.33 7.34
N ARG A 38 1.68 9.98 8.29
CA ARG A 38 1.96 10.06 9.73
C ARG A 38 3.03 9.08 10.26
N TYR A 39 3.46 8.13 9.43
CA TYR A 39 4.49 7.14 9.73
C TYR A 39 5.47 6.95 8.55
N SER A 40 5.67 8.00 7.76
CA SER A 40 6.63 8.00 6.66
C SER A 40 7.99 8.51 7.15
N PRO A 41 9.12 7.91 6.72
CA PRO A 41 10.46 8.42 7.01
C PRO A 41 10.88 9.57 6.08
N PHE A 42 9.96 10.10 5.28
CA PHE A 42 10.22 11.15 4.29
C PHE A 42 9.88 12.54 4.80
N THR A 43 10.64 13.54 4.35
CA THR A 43 10.37 14.97 4.56
C THR A 43 9.11 15.43 3.84
N GLU A 44 8.53 16.53 4.32
CA GLU A 44 7.28 17.07 3.79
C GLU A 44 7.38 17.48 2.30
N ASP A 45 8.55 17.85 1.78
CA ASP A 45 8.78 18.10 0.35
C ASP A 45 8.59 16.84 -0.51
N ILE A 46 9.13 15.72 -0.04
CA ILE A 46 8.98 14.41 -0.69
C ILE A 46 7.51 14.00 -0.62
N LEU A 47 6.85 14.18 0.53
CA LEU A 47 5.45 13.84 0.71
C LEU A 47 4.51 14.73 -0.12
N ALA A 48 4.80 16.02 -0.27
CA ALA A 48 3.96 16.96 -1.01
C ALA A 48 3.99 16.75 -2.54
N LYS A 49 5.06 16.17 -3.12
CA LYS A 49 5.11 15.96 -4.58
C LYS A 49 4.14 14.85 -5.02
N PRO A 50 3.26 15.10 -6.01
CA PRO A 50 2.38 14.06 -6.55
C PRO A 50 3.17 13.06 -7.39
N LEU A 51 2.84 11.77 -7.28
CA LEU A 51 3.39 10.77 -8.19
C LEU A 51 2.82 10.98 -9.61
N PRO A 52 3.62 10.92 -10.68
CA PRO A 52 3.13 11.10 -12.04
C PRO A 52 2.09 10.03 -12.41
N LYS A 53 0.92 10.44 -12.93
CA LYS A 53 -0.18 9.52 -13.32
C LYS A 53 0.19 8.46 -14.38
N LYS A 54 1.35 8.61 -15.03
CA LYS A 54 1.89 7.67 -16.03
C LYS A 54 3.07 6.84 -15.51
N LEU A 55 3.50 7.03 -14.26
CA LEU A 55 4.61 6.29 -13.66
C LEU A 55 4.24 4.80 -13.61
N LYS A 56 4.87 4.00 -14.47
CA LYS A 56 4.71 2.55 -14.39
C LYS A 56 5.51 2.06 -13.20
N MET A 57 4.82 1.72 -12.11
CA MET A 57 5.43 0.96 -11.04
C MET A 57 5.98 -0.34 -11.62
N PRO A 58 7.29 -0.65 -11.49
CA PRO A 58 7.81 -1.90 -11.97
C PRO A 58 7.22 -3.03 -11.14
N GLN A 59 6.94 -4.17 -11.78
CA GLN A 59 6.66 -5.44 -11.11
C GLN A 59 7.96 -6.02 -10.52
N LEU A 60 8.69 -5.22 -9.74
CA LEU A 60 9.84 -5.69 -8.98
C LEU A 60 9.37 -6.79 -8.05
N THR A 61 10.04 -7.93 -8.12
CA THR A 61 10.00 -8.97 -7.09
C THR A 61 10.15 -8.29 -5.73
N SER A 62 9.18 -8.54 -4.85
CA SER A 62 9.05 -7.84 -3.59
C SER A 62 10.36 -7.88 -2.78
N TYR A 63 10.67 -6.77 -2.13
CA TYR A 63 11.76 -6.73 -1.14
C TYR A 63 11.38 -7.62 0.05
N GLU A 64 11.84 -8.86 -0.03
CA GLU A 64 11.66 -9.94 0.92
C GLU A 64 13.02 -10.49 1.33
N ASP A 65 13.11 -10.92 2.58
CA ASP A 65 14.36 -11.28 3.25
C ASP A 65 14.98 -12.52 2.57
N GLY A 66 16.09 -12.30 1.86
CA GLY A 66 16.79 -13.33 1.07
C GLY A 66 17.14 -12.87 -0.35
N ASN A 67 16.43 -11.88 -0.89
CA ASN A 67 16.81 -11.24 -2.16
C ASN A 67 17.99 -10.28 -1.96
N ASP A 68 18.90 -10.23 -2.95
CA ASP A 68 20.03 -9.29 -2.99
C ASP A 68 19.57 -7.83 -2.88
N PRO A 69 19.92 -7.09 -1.80
CA PRO A 69 19.52 -5.70 -1.64
C PRO A 69 20.14 -4.75 -2.67
N VAL A 70 21.36 -5.04 -3.15
CA VAL A 70 22.10 -4.16 -4.06
C VAL A 70 21.54 -4.30 -5.47
N GLY A 71 21.51 -5.52 -6.03
CA GLY A 71 20.94 -5.76 -7.34
C GLY A 71 19.44 -5.43 -7.45
N ASN A 72 18.70 -5.39 -6.33
CA ASN A 72 17.34 -4.83 -6.32
C ASN A 72 17.31 -3.30 -6.36
N LEU A 73 18.25 -2.61 -5.71
CA LEU A 73 18.39 -1.15 -5.76
C LEU A 73 18.84 -0.70 -7.16
N ASP A 74 19.79 -1.40 -7.78
CA ASP A 74 20.27 -1.11 -9.14
C ASP A 74 19.15 -1.23 -10.17
N ARG A 75 18.35 -2.31 -10.09
CA ARG A 75 17.15 -2.51 -10.92
C ARG A 75 16.11 -1.42 -10.70
N TYR A 76 15.91 -1.01 -9.44
CA TYR A 76 14.96 0.05 -9.09
C TYR A 76 15.38 1.39 -9.68
N THR A 77 16.64 1.78 -9.48
CA THR A 77 17.23 3.04 -9.97
C THR A 77 17.16 3.10 -11.49
N SER A 78 17.68 2.05 -12.17
CA SER A 78 17.65 1.94 -13.64
C SER A 78 16.24 2.07 -14.23
N TRP A 79 15.22 1.52 -13.53
CA TRP A 79 13.83 1.65 -13.97
C TRP A 79 13.29 3.06 -13.79
N MET A 80 13.58 3.71 -12.67
CA MET A 80 13.10 5.07 -12.37
C MET A 80 13.75 6.11 -13.29
N GLU A 81 15.03 5.94 -13.62
CA GLU A 81 15.72 6.69 -14.68
C GLU A 81 15.03 6.51 -16.03
N LEU A 82 14.68 5.28 -16.43
CA LEU A 82 13.92 4.99 -17.64
C LEU A 82 12.50 5.59 -17.64
N GLN A 83 11.90 5.84 -16.47
CA GLN A 83 10.64 6.58 -16.34
C GLN A 83 10.83 8.12 -16.37
N GLY A 84 12.06 8.63 -16.40
CA GLY A 84 12.37 10.06 -16.32
C GLY A 84 12.03 10.66 -14.95
N ALA A 85 12.08 9.86 -13.87
CA ALA A 85 11.68 10.28 -12.55
C ALA A 85 12.82 11.01 -11.81
N SER A 86 12.57 12.24 -11.37
CA SER A 86 13.46 12.97 -10.45
C SER A 86 13.59 12.25 -9.10
N ASP A 87 14.71 12.45 -8.42
CA ASP A 87 15.08 11.91 -7.11
C ASP A 87 13.93 11.89 -6.09
N THR A 88 13.16 12.97 -5.98
CA THR A 88 12.01 13.04 -5.05
C THR A 88 10.93 12.00 -5.33
N ILE A 89 10.66 11.73 -6.62
CA ILE A 89 9.72 10.71 -7.10
C ILE A 89 10.35 9.31 -6.97
N MET A 90 11.67 9.20 -7.15
CA MET A 90 12.44 7.99 -6.87
C MET A 90 12.33 7.60 -5.39
N CYS A 91 12.57 8.53 -4.44
CA CYS A 91 12.33 8.29 -3.02
C CYS A 91 10.87 7.88 -2.75
N LYS A 92 9.88 8.70 -3.15
CA LYS A 92 8.46 8.45 -2.85
C LYS A 92 7.98 7.10 -3.40
N ALA A 93 8.38 6.72 -4.62
CA ALA A 93 8.00 5.45 -5.23
C ALA A 93 8.83 4.24 -4.75
N PHE A 94 9.98 4.44 -4.09
CA PHE A 94 10.74 3.33 -3.51
C PHE A 94 9.98 2.69 -2.33
N SER A 95 9.31 3.51 -1.50
CA SER A 95 8.58 3.02 -0.34
C SER A 95 7.48 1.98 -0.64
N VAL A 96 6.89 2.03 -1.83
CA VAL A 96 5.83 1.08 -2.25
C VAL A 96 6.37 -0.22 -2.86
N THR A 97 7.68 -0.36 -3.08
CA THR A 97 8.30 -1.65 -3.45
C THR A 97 8.50 -2.59 -2.26
N PHE A 98 8.47 -2.05 -1.03
CA PHE A 98 8.60 -2.85 0.19
C PHE A 98 7.34 -3.63 0.51
N ARG A 99 7.51 -4.89 0.93
CA ARG A 99 6.45 -5.73 1.51
C ARG A 99 6.83 -6.18 2.92
N ASN A 100 5.90 -6.83 3.61
CA ASN A 100 6.13 -7.68 4.79
C ASN A 100 7.12 -7.09 5.83
N ARG A 101 8.30 -7.70 6.01
CA ARG A 101 9.30 -7.26 7.00
C ARG A 101 10.00 -5.96 6.58
N ALA A 102 10.36 -5.80 5.31
CA ALA A 102 10.98 -4.58 4.81
C ALA A 102 10.10 -3.34 5.01
N MET A 103 8.77 -3.45 4.76
CA MET A 103 7.82 -2.36 5.03
C MET A 103 7.72 -2.00 6.53
N ARG A 104 7.86 -2.99 7.43
CA ARG A 104 7.87 -2.78 8.88
C ARG A 104 9.20 -2.24 9.41
N TRP A 105 10.30 -2.44 8.68
CA TRP A 105 11.60 -1.80 8.95
C TRP A 105 11.60 -0.35 8.47
N PHE A 106 11.14 -0.12 7.23
CA PHE A 106 11.11 1.21 6.61
C PHE A 106 10.29 2.23 7.42
N LYS A 107 9.13 1.82 7.96
CA LYS A 107 8.30 2.64 8.89
C LYS A 107 8.90 2.86 10.29
N LYS A 108 10.14 2.40 10.55
CA LYS A 108 10.91 2.66 11.78
C LYS A 108 12.18 3.47 11.54
N LEU A 109 12.42 3.93 10.32
CA LEU A 109 13.49 4.88 10.03
C LEU A 109 13.01 6.26 10.50
N GLN A 110 13.51 6.70 11.65
CA GLN A 110 13.35 8.06 12.19
C GLN A 110 14.73 8.65 12.46
#